data_AF-A0A551YX27-F1
#
_entry.id   AF-A0A551YX27-F1
#
_cell.length_a   1.000
_cell.length_b   1.000
_cell.length_c   1.000
_cell.angle_alpha   90.00
_cell.angle_beta   90.00
_cell.angle_gamma   90.00
#
_symmetry.space_group_name_H-M   'P 1'
#
loop_
_entity.id
_entity.type
_entity.pdbx_description
1 polymer ?
#
loop_
_entity_poly.entity_id
_entity_poly.type
_entity_poly.pdbx_seq_one_letter_code
_entity_poly.pdbx_strand_id
1 'polypeptide(L)' 'MINLEFTEEEKNSLYYERFHHPHPRVQLKMEVLWLKSQKIPHQKICQLAG' A
#
# COMPACT_ATOMS: atom_id res chain seq x y z
N MET A 1 8.27 14.27 -2.49
CA MET A 1 7.66 13.04 -1.93
C MET A 1 6.57 13.52 -1.00
N ILE A 2 5.30 13.16 -1.24
CA ILE A 2 4.21 13.53 -0.32
C ILE A 2 4.42 12.73 0.97
N ASN A 3 4.61 13.41 2.09
CA ASN A 3 4.62 12.78 3.41
C ASN A 3 3.17 12.55 3.84
N LEU A 4 2.61 11.42 3.43
CA LEU A 4 1.37 10.91 4.00
C LEU A 4 1.73 10.24 5.31
N GLU A 5 1.29 10.83 6.42
CA GLU A 5 1.30 10.17 7.71
C GLU A 5 0.14 9.20 7.74
N PHE A 6 0.44 7.92 7.92
CA PHE A 6 -0.57 6.88 8.06
C PHE A 6 -0.67 6.48 9.52
N THR A 7 -1.87 6.48 10.06
CA THR A 7 -2.15 5.92 11.39
C THR A 7 -2.04 4.40 11.36
N GLU A 8 -1.89 3.76 12.53
CA GLU A 8 -1.82 2.30 12.60
C GLU A 8 -3.11 1.62 12.11
N GLU A 9 -4.26 2.25 12.37
CA GLU A 9 -5.58 1.79 11.90
C GLU A 9 -5.68 1.81 10.37
N GLU A 10 -5.18 2.86 9.72
CA GLU A 10 -5.12 2.95 8.26
C GLU A 10 -4.19 1.89 7.68
N LYS A 11 -3.03 1.64 8.31
CA LYS A 11 -2.10 0.59 7.87
C LYS A 11 -2.74 -0.80 7.95
N ASN A 12 -3.48 -1.08 9.02
CA ASN A 12 -4.20 -2.35 9.18
C ASN A 12 -5.31 -2.50 8.14
N SER A 13 -6.05 -1.43 7.86
CA SER A 13 -7.10 -1.43 6.84
C SER A 13 -6.52 -1.70 5.45
N LEU A 14 -5.41 -1.03 5.09
CA LEU A 14 -4.72 -1.25 3.81
C LEU A 14 -4.16 -2.67 3.68
N TYR A 15 -3.65 -3.22 4.78
CA TYR A 15 -3.16 -4.60 4.81
C TYR A 15 -4.29 -5.60 4.53
N TYR A 16 -5.48 -5.39 5.13
CA TYR A 16 -6.64 -6.22 4.90
C TYR A 16 -7.17 -6.10 3.47
N GLU A 17 -7.36 -4.86 2.99
CA GLU A 17 -7.90 -4.56 1.66
C GLU A 17 -7.02 -5.10 0.53
N ARG A 18 -5.69 -5.14 0.70
CA ARG A 18 -4.76 -5.75 -0.27
C ARG A 18 -5.17 -7.17 -0.69
N PHE A 19 -5.77 -7.96 0.20
CA PHE A 19 -6.13 -9.35 -0.08
C PHE A 19 -7.63 -9.55 -0.31
N HIS A 20 -8.48 -8.64 0.17
CA HIS A 20 -9.94 -8.84 0.21
C HIS A 20 -10.71 -7.94 -0.76
N HIS A 21 -10.05 -6.96 -1.39
CA HIS A 21 -10.75 -6.06 -2.29
C HIS A 21 -11.23 -6.81 -3.55
N PRO A 22 -12.49 -6.64 -4.00
CA PRO A 22 -13.06 -7.44 -5.10
C PRO A 22 -12.38 -7.22 -6.45
N HIS A 23 -11.76 -6.06 -6.66
CA HIS A 23 -11.12 -5.69 -7.92
C HIS A 23 -9.59 -5.86 -7.86
N PRO A 24 -8.95 -6.69 -8.72
CA PRO A 24 -7.51 -6.99 -8.66
C PRO A 24 -6.62 -5.76 -8.87
N ARG A 25 -6.99 -4.84 -9.77
CA ARG A 25 -6.27 -3.56 -9.92
C ARG A 25 -6.30 -2.69 -8.67
N VAL A 26 -7.33 -2.79 -7.83
CA VAL A 26 -7.40 -2.02 -6.59
C VAL A 26 -6.61 -2.72 -5.50
N GLN A 27 -6.59 -4.06 -5.44
CA GLN A 27 -5.67 -4.81 -4.56
C GLN A 27 -4.21 -4.38 -4.78
N LEU A 28 -3.76 -4.28 -6.03
CA LEU A 28 -2.42 -3.77 -6.37
C LEU A 28 -2.18 -2.33 -5.89
N LYS A 29 -3.19 -1.45 -6.02
CA LYS A 29 -3.09 -0.07 -5.51
C LYS A 29 -3.02 -0.03 -3.99
N MET A 30 -3.79 -0.87 -3.29
CA MET A 30 -3.77 -0.99 -1.83
C MET A 30 -2.41 -1.51 -1.34
N GLU A 31 -1.82 -2.47 -2.05
CA GLU A 31 -0.46 -2.94 -1.79
C GLU A 31 0.57 -1.82 -1.94
N VAL A 32 0.53 -1.06 -3.04
CA VAL A 32 1.42 0.10 -3.24
C VAL A 32 1.25 1.13 -2.12
N LEU A 33 0.02 1.40 -1.67
CA LEU A 33 -0.26 2.35 -0.59
C LEU A 33 0.26 1.83 0.76
N TRP A 34 0.07 0.53 1.02
CA TRP A 34 0.62 -0.13 2.21
C TRP A 34 2.15 -0.10 2.22
N LEU A 35 2.81 -0.38 1.10
CA LEU A 35 4.27 -0.29 1.01
C LEU A 35 4.78 1.16 1.23
N LYS A 36 4.02 2.17 0.77
CA LYS A 36 4.31 3.58 1.04
C LYS A 36 4.17 3.93 2.53
N SER A 37 3.18 3.38 3.23
CA SER A 37 2.99 3.61 4.66
C SER A 37 4.11 3.03 5.53
N GLN A 38 4.83 2.02 5.01
CA GLN A 38 6.02 1.44 5.62
C GLN A 38 7.32 2.22 5.33
N LYS A 39 7.22 3.42 4.75
CA LYS A 39 8.36 4.28 4.38
C LYS A 39 9.33 3.61 3.39
N ILE A 40 8.85 2.66 2.58
CA ILE A 40 9.65 2.01 1.55
C ILE A 40 9.89 3.01 0.39
N PRO A 41 11.13 3.10 -0.15
CA PRO A 41 11.42 3.95 -1.29
C PRO A 41 10.58 3.55 -2.51
N HIS A 42 10.03 4.53 -3.23
CA HIS A 42 9.14 4.29 -4.37
C HIS A 42 9.75 3.35 -5.42
N GLN A 43 11.06 3.47 -5.68
CA GLN A 43 11.79 2.58 -6.59
C GLN A 43 11.68 1.10 -6.18
N LYS A 44 11.78 0.81 -4.88
CA LYS A 44 11.66 -0.56 -4.34
C LYS A 44 10.22 -1.04 -4.39
N ILE A 45 9.24 -0.15 -4.23
CA ILE A 45 7.82 -0.48 -4.41
C ILE A 45 7.53 -0.91 -5.85
N CYS A 46 8.08 -0.22 -6.84
CA CYS A 46 7.94 -0.60 -8.25
C CYS A 46 8.53 -1.98 -8.58
N GLN A 47 9.54 -2.44 -7.82
CA GLN A 47 10.09 -3.80 -7.96
C GLN A 47 9.22 -4.86 -7.26
N LEU A 48 8.50 -4.48 -6.21
CA LEU A 48 7.69 -5.39 -5.38
C LEU A 48 6.25 -5.55 -5.89
N ALA A 49 5.68 -4.51 -6.49
CA ALA A 49 4.27 -4.44 -6.88
C ALA A 49 4.09 -4.25 -8.41
N GLY A 50 5.04 -4.75 -9.20
CA GLY A 50 5.07 -4.67 -10.67
C GLY A 50 4.49 -5.89 -11.36
#